data_AF-A0A2A4U5F4-F1
#
_entry.id   AF-A0A2A4U5F4-F1
#
_cell.length_a   1.000
_cell.length_b   1.000
_cell.length_c   1.000
_cell.angle_alpha   90.00
_cell.angle_beta   90.00
_cell.angle_gamma   90.00
#
_symmetry.space_group_name_H-M   'P 1'
#
loop_
_entity.id
_entity.type
_entity.pdbx_description
1 polymer ?
#
loop_
_entity_poly.entity_id
_entity_poly.type
_entity_poly.pdbx_seq_one_letter_code
_entity_poly.pdbx_strand_id
1 'polypeptide(L)'
;MIMKTVKIVTLFFAAGAVLLSASCTPTIKVQAPDKPIHLIVDINIKQEILLKVERDVEGISVTPAIPLAKRAGWIGERTDGYLGLVVMDAPRDVKDIVLQANEDRRDQYVVIANKHKTKLDLIETVAGKRFVEKSAAGEFVQVADGSWIKK
;
A
#
# COMPACT_ATOMS: atom_id res chain seq x y z
N MET A 1 69.00 -39.55 -43.07
CA MET A 1 69.43 -38.36 -43.81
C MET A 1 69.51 -37.19 -42.83
N ILE A 2 70.72 -36.64 -42.63
CA ILE A 2 71.05 -35.20 -42.57
C ILE A 2 70.25 -34.37 -41.52
N MET A 3 70.80 -33.72 -40.47
CA MET A 3 72.16 -33.27 -40.15
C MET A 3 72.26 -32.84 -38.65
N LYS A 4 73.31 -33.31 -37.94
CA LYS A 4 74.30 -32.55 -37.14
C LYS A 4 73.85 -31.71 -35.90
N THR A 5 74.18 -32.15 -34.67
CA THR A 5 75.27 -31.66 -33.75
C THR A 5 75.00 -30.27 -33.11
N VAL A 6 75.24 -29.89 -31.84
CA VAL A 6 76.27 -30.27 -30.83
C VAL A 6 76.14 -29.40 -29.54
N LYS A 7 76.64 -29.92 -28.38
CA LYS A 7 77.11 -29.27 -27.11
C LYS A 7 76.08 -28.52 -26.21
N ILE A 8 75.78 -28.97 -24.98
CA ILE A 8 76.59 -28.96 -23.73
C ILE A 8 77.24 -27.61 -23.43
N VAL A 9 76.66 -26.84 -22.50
CA VAL A 9 77.39 -26.16 -21.42
C VAL A 9 76.48 -26.11 -20.18
N THR A 10 76.88 -26.89 -19.19
CA THR A 10 76.48 -26.80 -17.79
C THR A 10 77.16 -25.58 -17.17
N LEU A 11 76.43 -24.72 -16.44
CA LEU A 11 77.08 -23.86 -15.44
C LEU A 11 76.17 -23.59 -14.22
N PHE A 12 76.45 -24.38 -13.17
CA PHE A 12 76.59 -24.01 -11.76
C PHE A 12 75.45 -23.35 -10.95
N PHE A 13 75.16 -24.03 -9.83
CA PHE A 13 74.92 -23.50 -8.46
C PHE A 13 73.58 -22.75 -8.22
N ALA A 14 72.82 -22.99 -7.17
CA ALA A 14 73.06 -23.70 -5.92
C ALA A 14 71.72 -24.10 -5.27
N ALA A 15 71.83 -25.15 -4.45
CA ALA A 15 71.03 -25.52 -3.29
C ALA A 15 69.94 -24.55 -2.79
N GLY A 16 68.79 -25.10 -2.38
CA GLY A 16 68.06 -24.52 -1.25
C GLY A 16 66.58 -24.84 -1.14
N ALA A 17 66.28 -25.82 -0.28
CA ALA A 17 65.11 -25.89 0.60
C ALA A 17 63.69 -25.97 -0.01
N VAL A 18 63.15 -27.20 0.01
CA VAL A 18 61.71 -27.48 0.13
C VAL A 18 61.24 -27.03 1.51
N LEU A 19 60.30 -26.07 1.58
CA LEU A 19 59.59 -25.68 2.80
C LEU A 19 58.11 -25.39 2.50
N LEU A 20 57.28 -25.79 3.46
CA LEU A 20 55.84 -26.00 3.39
C LEU A 20 55.00 -24.72 3.23
N SER A 21 53.83 -24.93 2.60
CA SER A 21 52.52 -24.33 2.91
C SER A 21 52.38 -22.80 3.00
N ALA A 22 51.64 -22.22 2.06
CA ALA A 22 50.54 -21.31 2.39
C ALA A 22 49.64 -21.14 1.16
N SER A 23 48.49 -21.80 1.16
CA SER A 23 47.38 -21.42 0.29
C SER A 23 46.92 -20.03 0.73
N CYS A 24 47.25 -18.99 -0.05
CA CYS A 24 46.75 -17.65 0.21
C CYS A 24 45.22 -17.63 0.03
N THR A 25 44.47 -17.58 1.13
CA THR A 25 43.06 -17.19 1.12
C THR A 25 42.97 -15.67 0.94
N PRO A 26 42.34 -15.15 -0.13
CA PRO A 26 42.16 -13.70 -0.27
C PRO A 26 41.12 -13.22 0.76
N THR A 27 41.59 -12.54 1.80
CA THR A 27 40.71 -11.90 2.79
C THR A 27 40.13 -10.61 2.19
N ILE A 28 38.83 -10.61 1.89
CA ILE A 28 38.08 -9.38 1.63
C ILE A 28 37.92 -8.65 2.96
N LYS A 29 38.64 -7.55 3.13
CA LYS A 29 38.41 -6.64 4.27
C LYS A 29 37.20 -5.76 3.95
N VAL A 30 36.03 -6.16 4.45
CA VAL A 30 34.86 -5.28 4.55
C VAL A 30 35.16 -4.25 5.63
N GLN A 31 35.74 -3.11 5.27
CA GLN A 31 35.76 -1.96 6.17
C GLN A 31 34.41 -1.25 6.03
N ALA A 32 33.57 -1.38 7.05
CA ALA A 32 32.35 -0.60 7.18
C ALA A 32 32.73 0.88 7.34
N PRO A 33 32.11 1.82 6.61
CA PRO A 33 32.37 3.24 6.79
C PRO A 33 32.01 3.69 8.22
N ASP A 34 32.99 4.17 8.98
CA ASP A 34 32.80 4.66 10.37
C ASP A 34 32.00 5.96 10.47
N LYS A 35 31.66 6.59 9.34
CA LYS A 35 30.81 7.78 9.33
C LYS A 35 29.37 7.34 9.11
N PRO A 36 28.44 7.71 10.01
CA PRO A 36 27.03 7.43 9.84
C PRO A 36 26.55 7.89 8.46
N ILE A 37 25.84 7.02 7.75
CA ILE A 37 25.21 7.38 6.48
C ILE A 37 24.08 8.36 6.82
N HIS A 38 24.26 9.63 6.47
CA HIS A 38 23.20 10.63 6.59
C HIS A 38 22.17 10.37 5.48
N LEU A 39 21.15 9.57 5.79
CA LEU A 39 19.98 9.48 4.96
C LEU A 39 19.14 10.73 5.23
N ILE A 40 19.28 11.74 4.38
CA ILE A 40 18.35 12.89 4.38
C ILE A 40 17.04 12.37 3.79
N VAL A 41 16.20 11.81 4.65
CA VAL A 41 14.84 11.44 4.27
C VAL A 41 14.01 12.71 4.32
N ASP A 42 13.74 13.32 3.16
CA ASP A 42 12.72 14.35 3.04
C ASP A 42 11.33 13.71 3.11
N ILE A 43 10.90 13.31 4.31
CA ILE A 43 9.52 12.89 4.52
C ILE A 43 8.69 14.17 4.67
N ASN A 44 8.18 14.68 3.55
CA ASN A 44 7.13 15.69 3.55
C ASN A 44 5.83 15.06 4.07
N ILE A 45 5.66 14.97 5.39
CA ILE A 45 4.47 14.38 6.01
C ILE A 45 3.29 15.36 5.85
N LYS A 46 2.55 15.22 4.75
CA LYS A 46 1.16 15.69 4.67
C LYS A 46 0.14 14.65 5.19
N GLN A 47 0.60 13.60 5.88
CA GLN A 47 -0.17 12.36 6.08
C GLN A 47 -0.73 12.13 7.49
N GLU A 48 -0.75 13.14 8.36
CA GLU A 48 -1.34 12.99 9.71
C GLU A 48 -2.87 13.12 9.70
N ILE A 49 -3.43 13.95 8.81
CA ILE A 49 -4.88 14.19 8.72
C ILE A 49 -5.60 12.95 8.17
N LEU A 50 -5.03 12.31 7.14
CA LEU A 50 -5.62 11.14 6.51
C LEU A 50 -5.73 9.97 7.50
N LEU A 51 -4.65 9.63 8.21
CA LEU A 51 -4.61 8.50 9.14
C LEU A 51 -5.54 8.66 10.36
N LYS A 52 -5.81 9.90 10.79
CA LYS A 52 -6.67 10.17 11.96
C LYS A 52 -8.15 10.28 11.58
N VAL A 53 -8.45 10.83 10.42
CA VAL A 53 -9.82 10.84 9.85
C VAL A 53 -10.27 9.41 9.54
N GLU A 54 -9.37 8.59 9.00
CA GLU A 54 -9.68 7.20 8.66
C GLU A 54 -10.24 6.41 9.83
N ARG A 55 -9.65 6.54 11.02
CA ARG A 55 -10.12 5.84 12.23
C ARG A 55 -11.50 6.33 12.69
N ASP A 56 -11.75 7.63 12.60
CA ASP A 56 -13.03 8.23 13.01
C ASP A 56 -14.17 7.81 12.05
N VAL A 57 -13.87 7.46 10.79
CA VAL A 57 -14.85 7.03 9.79
C VAL A 57 -15.26 5.55 9.94
N GLU A 58 -14.44 4.69 10.54
CA GLU A 58 -14.71 3.24 10.61
C GLU A 58 -15.93 2.85 11.45
N GLY A 59 -16.38 3.72 12.36
CA GLY A 59 -17.50 3.45 13.28
C GLY A 59 -18.90 3.79 12.77
N ILE A 60 -19.04 4.33 11.55
CA ILE A 60 -20.24 5.12 11.17
C ILE A 60 -21.39 4.30 10.57
N SER A 61 -21.22 3.02 10.20
CA SER A 61 -22.29 2.29 9.48
C SER A 61 -22.50 0.87 9.98
N VAL A 62 -23.34 0.71 11.02
CA VAL A 62 -23.73 -0.61 11.54
C VAL A 62 -25.23 -0.70 11.85
N THR A 63 -26.10 -0.20 10.96
CA THR A 63 -27.52 -0.60 11.01
C THR A 63 -27.63 -1.97 10.36
N PRO A 64 -28.19 -3.01 11.03
CA PRO A 64 -28.20 -4.39 10.51
C PRO A 64 -28.89 -4.56 9.14
N ALA A 65 -29.75 -3.62 8.74
CA ALA A 65 -30.42 -3.60 7.45
C ALA A 65 -29.53 -3.17 6.27
N ILE A 66 -28.51 -2.32 6.49
CA ILE A 66 -27.63 -1.83 5.41
C ILE A 66 -26.83 -2.97 4.79
N PRO A 67 -26.13 -3.84 5.55
CA PRO A 67 -25.42 -4.97 4.97
C PRO A 67 -26.32 -5.92 4.18
N LEU A 68 -27.59 -6.08 4.59
CA LEU A 68 -28.55 -6.92 3.87
C LEU A 68 -28.92 -6.29 2.52
N ALA A 69 -29.23 -4.99 2.50
CA ALA A 69 -29.57 -4.27 1.27
C ALA A 69 -28.38 -4.19 0.30
N LYS A 70 -27.14 -4.04 0.79
CA LYS A 70 -25.92 -4.08 -0.02
C LYS A 70 -25.71 -5.45 -0.67
N ARG A 71 -25.83 -6.52 0.10
CA ARG A 71 -25.72 -7.91 -0.42
C ARG A 71 -26.83 -8.27 -1.40
N ALA A 72 -28.04 -7.75 -1.17
CA ALA A 72 -29.16 -7.93 -2.08
C ALA A 72 -29.01 -7.13 -3.39
N GLY A 73 -28.04 -6.22 -3.47
CA GLY A 73 -27.78 -5.42 -4.66
C GLY A 73 -28.75 -4.26 -4.87
N TRP A 74 -29.56 -3.92 -3.86
CA TRP A 74 -30.45 -2.75 -3.93
C TRP A 74 -29.68 -1.44 -3.79
N ILE A 75 -28.61 -1.46 -3.00
CA ILE A 75 -27.80 -0.29 -2.66
C ILE A 75 -26.31 -0.57 -2.79
N GLY A 76 -25.52 0.49 -2.94
CA GLY A 76 -24.07 0.43 -3.04
C GLY A 76 -23.39 1.66 -2.45
N GLU A 77 -22.07 1.58 -2.29
CA GLU A 77 -21.25 2.69 -1.78
C GLU A 77 -20.87 3.64 -2.92
N ARG A 78 -21.02 4.95 -2.68
CA ARG A 78 -20.62 6.00 -3.63
C ARG A 78 -19.24 6.54 -3.28
N THR A 79 -18.57 7.12 -4.27
CA THR A 79 -17.22 7.70 -4.10
C THR A 79 -17.18 8.93 -3.20
N ASP A 80 -18.33 9.54 -2.93
CA ASP A 80 -18.50 10.69 -2.03
C ASP A 80 -18.85 10.30 -0.59
N GLY A 81 -18.77 9.02 -0.22
CA GLY A 81 -18.99 8.57 1.15
C GLY A 81 -20.43 8.23 1.48
N TYR A 82 -21.36 8.36 0.54
CA TYR A 82 -22.77 8.07 0.78
C TYR A 82 -23.23 6.75 0.17
N LEU A 83 -24.39 6.26 0.59
CA LEU A 83 -25.09 5.16 -0.05
C LEU A 83 -25.89 5.68 -1.25
N GLY A 84 -25.96 4.87 -2.29
CA GLY A 84 -26.82 5.11 -3.45
C GLY A 84 -27.70 3.90 -3.75
N LEU A 85 -28.85 4.15 -4.37
CA LEU A 85 -29.67 3.09 -4.96
C LEU A 85 -28.97 2.57 -6.23
N VAL A 86 -28.68 1.28 -6.26
CA VAL A 86 -28.21 0.59 -7.47
C VAL A 86 -29.39 0.31 -8.40
N VAL A 87 -30.55 0.04 -7.79
CA VAL A 87 -31.79 -0.30 -8.49
C VAL A 87 -32.85 0.73 -8.10
N MET A 88 -33.39 1.45 -9.10
CA MET A 88 -34.27 2.61 -8.87
C MET A 88 -35.67 2.24 -8.34
N ASP A 89 -36.15 1.05 -8.67
CA ASP A 89 -37.40 0.48 -8.19
C ASP A 89 -37.23 -0.31 -6.87
N ALA A 90 -36.14 -0.07 -6.12
CA ALA A 90 -35.95 -0.64 -4.80
C ALA A 90 -37.18 -0.40 -3.88
N PRO A 91 -37.47 -1.35 -2.97
CA PRO A 91 -38.52 -1.22 -1.97
C PRO A 91 -38.44 0.08 -1.16
N ARG A 92 -39.59 0.58 -0.70
CA ARG A 92 -39.68 1.88 0.00
C ARG A 92 -38.83 1.92 1.28
N ASP A 93 -38.85 0.84 2.05
CA ASP A 93 -38.01 0.66 3.24
C ASP A 93 -36.51 0.76 2.92
N VAL A 94 -36.06 0.24 1.78
CA VAL A 94 -34.67 0.40 1.33
C VAL A 94 -34.35 1.86 1.01
N LYS A 95 -35.27 2.58 0.37
CA LYS A 95 -35.11 4.02 0.09
C LYS A 95 -35.02 4.84 1.38
N ASP A 96 -35.89 4.52 2.35
CA ASP A 96 -35.91 5.15 3.67
C ASP A 96 -34.59 4.87 4.43
N ILE A 97 -34.05 3.64 4.34
CA ILE A 97 -32.75 3.28 4.92
C ILE A 97 -31.60 4.11 4.30
N VAL A 98 -31.58 4.28 2.97
CA VAL A 98 -30.54 5.08 2.30
C VAL A 98 -30.60 6.53 2.75
N LEU A 99 -31.80 7.12 2.83
CA LEU A 99 -31.99 8.49 3.28
C LEU A 99 -31.48 8.67 4.71
N GLN A 100 -31.99 7.87 5.65
CA GLN A 100 -31.61 7.97 7.06
C GLN A 100 -30.10 7.75 7.26
N ALA A 101 -29.53 6.72 6.63
CA ALA A 101 -28.11 6.43 6.76
C ALA A 101 -27.23 7.54 6.19
N ASN A 102 -27.65 8.20 5.11
CA ASN A 102 -26.90 9.32 4.54
C ASN A 102 -27.01 10.58 5.40
N GLU A 103 -28.16 10.84 6.01
CA GLU A 103 -28.32 11.91 7.01
C GLU A 103 -27.39 11.66 8.21
N ASP A 104 -27.43 10.45 8.79
CA ASP A 104 -26.57 10.06 9.91
C ASP A 104 -25.07 10.18 9.56
N ARG A 105 -24.67 9.71 8.37
CA ARG A 105 -23.29 9.84 7.86
C ARG A 105 -22.88 11.31 7.78
N ARG A 106 -23.73 12.17 7.23
CA ARG A 106 -23.45 13.59 7.07
C ARG A 106 -23.25 14.28 8.41
N ASP A 107 -24.09 14.00 9.39
CA ASP A 107 -23.97 14.56 10.73
C ASP A 107 -22.63 14.19 11.37
N GLN A 108 -22.23 12.92 11.24
CA GLN A 108 -20.91 12.46 11.72
C GLN A 108 -19.76 13.13 10.96
N TYR A 109 -19.87 13.26 9.63
CA TYR A 109 -18.84 13.93 8.83
C TYR A 109 -18.67 15.39 9.20
N VAL A 110 -19.75 16.10 9.52
CA VAL A 110 -19.71 17.48 10.01
C VAL A 110 -18.95 17.55 11.34
N VAL A 111 -19.23 16.63 12.28
CA VAL A 111 -18.52 16.56 13.57
C VAL A 111 -17.01 16.32 13.35
N ILE A 112 -16.65 15.38 12.47
CA ILE A 112 -15.25 15.07 12.13
C ILE A 112 -14.57 16.26 11.45
N ALA A 113 -15.24 16.89 10.47
CA ALA A 113 -14.72 18.04 9.75
C ALA A 113 -14.40 19.19 10.71
N ASN A 114 -15.30 19.48 11.65
CA ASN A 114 -15.12 20.50 12.68
C ASN A 114 -13.97 20.14 13.65
N LYS A 115 -13.93 18.90 14.12
CA LYS A 115 -12.88 18.40 15.02
C LYS A 115 -11.48 18.54 14.41
N HIS A 116 -11.35 18.24 13.12
CA HIS A 116 -10.08 18.28 12.40
C HIS A 116 -9.83 19.59 11.63
N LYS A 117 -10.72 20.59 11.77
CA LYS A 117 -10.64 21.89 11.08
C LYS A 117 -10.42 21.75 9.58
N THR A 118 -11.16 20.82 8.98
CA THR A 118 -11.06 20.48 7.56
C THR A 118 -12.40 20.67 6.86
N LYS A 119 -12.40 20.57 5.52
CA LYS A 119 -13.62 20.67 4.72
C LYS A 119 -14.41 19.37 4.79
N LEU A 120 -15.73 19.50 4.86
CA LEU A 120 -16.67 18.36 4.81
C LEU A 120 -16.44 17.48 3.57
N ASP A 121 -16.29 18.11 2.39
CA ASP A 121 -16.01 17.45 1.11
C ASP A 121 -14.76 16.53 1.15
N LEU A 122 -13.73 16.93 1.89
CA LEU A 122 -12.54 16.09 2.06
C LEU A 122 -12.84 14.86 2.93
N ILE A 123 -13.64 15.02 3.99
CA ILE A 123 -14.06 13.90 4.85
C ILE A 123 -14.92 12.92 4.06
N GLU A 124 -15.89 13.42 3.30
CA GLU A 124 -16.78 12.66 2.41
C GLU A 124 -15.97 11.85 1.39
N THR A 125 -15.01 12.49 0.70
CA THR A 125 -14.14 11.82 -0.27
C THR A 125 -13.28 10.72 0.36
N VAL A 126 -12.68 10.99 1.52
CA VAL A 126 -11.89 9.99 2.25
C VAL A 126 -12.78 8.83 2.69
N ALA A 127 -13.98 9.12 3.19
CA ALA A 127 -14.94 8.10 3.60
C ALA A 127 -15.41 7.24 2.43
N GLY A 128 -15.75 7.84 1.29
CA GLY A 128 -16.15 7.12 0.08
C GLY A 128 -15.06 6.17 -0.40
N LYS A 129 -13.82 6.64 -0.49
CA LYS A 129 -12.68 5.77 -0.81
C LYS A 129 -12.58 4.59 0.15
N ARG A 130 -12.71 4.84 1.46
CA ARG A 130 -12.63 3.78 2.49
C ARG A 130 -13.79 2.80 2.41
N PHE A 131 -15.01 3.26 2.17
CA PHE A 131 -16.17 2.38 2.03
C PHE A 131 -16.07 1.51 0.77
N VAL A 132 -15.65 2.08 -0.36
CA VAL A 132 -15.40 1.33 -1.60
C VAL A 132 -14.30 0.28 -1.41
N GLU A 133 -13.18 0.65 -0.76
CA GLU A 133 -12.09 -0.28 -0.43
C GLU A 133 -12.55 -1.43 0.48
N LYS A 134 -13.43 -1.15 1.45
CA LYS A 134 -13.95 -2.13 2.41
C LYS A 134 -15.15 -2.93 1.93
N SER A 135 -15.85 -2.49 0.88
CA SER A 135 -16.99 -3.24 0.33
C SER A 135 -16.59 -4.68 0.03
N ALA A 136 -17.45 -5.62 0.38
CA ALA A 136 -17.20 -7.04 0.18
C ALA A 136 -17.34 -7.43 -1.30
N ALA A 137 -16.75 -8.55 -1.68
CA ALA A 137 -17.01 -9.15 -3.00
C ALA A 137 -18.52 -9.40 -3.16
N GLY A 138 -19.04 -9.03 -4.32
CA GLY A 138 -20.45 -9.09 -4.66
C GLY A 138 -21.28 -7.87 -4.26
N GLU A 139 -20.72 -6.91 -3.51
CA GLU A 139 -21.37 -5.62 -3.25
C GLU A 139 -21.12 -4.63 -4.40
N PHE A 140 -21.99 -3.63 -4.51
CA PHE A 140 -21.88 -2.60 -5.54
C PHE A 140 -21.15 -1.36 -5.03
N VAL A 141 -20.32 -0.80 -5.90
CA VAL A 141 -19.61 0.46 -5.67
C VAL A 141 -19.74 1.35 -6.90
N GLN A 142 -19.92 2.65 -6.68
CA GLN A 142 -19.98 3.63 -7.76
C GLN A 142 -18.55 3.94 -8.22
N VAL A 143 -18.34 4.02 -9.53
CA VAL A 143 -17.10 4.52 -10.13
C VAL A 143 -17.26 5.99 -10.53
N ALA A 144 -16.16 6.65 -10.90
CA ALA A 144 -16.12 8.10 -11.13
C ALA A 144 -17.09 8.60 -12.22
N ASP A 145 -17.48 7.76 -13.19
CA ASP A 145 -18.46 8.10 -14.22
C ASP A 145 -19.91 8.02 -13.75
N GLY A 146 -20.13 7.64 -12.49
CA GLY A 146 -21.44 7.49 -11.87
C GLY A 146 -22.08 6.11 -12.05
N SER A 147 -21.46 5.22 -12.84
CA SER A 147 -21.95 3.85 -13.02
C SER A 147 -21.64 2.96 -11.81
N TRP A 148 -22.40 1.88 -11.67
CA TRP A 148 -22.24 0.89 -10.62
C TRP A 148 -21.43 -0.30 -11.13
N ILE A 149 -20.39 -0.68 -10.40
CA ILE A 149 -19.68 -1.95 -10.60
C ILE A 149 -19.94 -2.87 -9.42
N LYS A 150 -20.04 -4.17 -9.70
CA LYS A 150 -20.06 -5.21 -8.67
C LYS A 150 -18.62 -5.62 -8.38
N LYS A 151 -18.21 -5.53 -7.12
CA LYS A 151 -16.84 -5.84 -6.67
C LYS A 151 -16.57 -7.34 -6.60
#